data_AF-A0A8T5MR69-F1
#
_entry.id   AF-A0A8T5MR69-F1
#
_cell.length_a   1.000
_cell.length_b   1.000
_cell.length_c   1.000
_cell.angle_alpha   90.00
_cell.angle_beta   90.00
_cell.angle_gamma   90.00
#
_symmetry.space_group_name_H-M   'P 1'
#
loop_
_entity.id
_entity.type
_entity.pdbx_description
1 polymer ?
#
loop_
_entity_poly.entity_id
_entity_poly.type
_entity_poly.pdbx_seq_one_letter_code
_entity_poly.pdbx_strand_id
1 'polypeptide(L)'
;ITEVMNIAISIYPLLDSKRKLPFSISDALLVLYLHDLEKAWKYGGTKEEVEDFEKYKNNYEFILNKAKEYNFELNSEHLNALKYVHGEGDDYDKKRNVQGPLAAFAHNCDVISARIWHNFPDK
;
A
#
# COMPACT_ATOMS: atom_id res chain seq x y z
N ILE A 1 5.73 8.54 0.43
CA ILE A 1 5.68 7.78 -0.84
C ILE A 1 7.08 7.45 -1.39
N THR A 2 7.99 8.43 -1.56
CA THR A 2 9.32 8.18 -2.16
C THR A 2 10.16 7.17 -1.36
N GLU A 3 10.22 7.28 -0.04
CA GLU A 3 11.02 6.39 0.79
C GLU A 3 10.56 4.92 0.70
N VAL A 4 9.26 4.66 0.91
CA VAL A 4 8.70 3.30 0.83
C VAL A 4 8.91 2.65 -0.55
N MET A 5 8.81 3.43 -1.63
CA MET A 5 9.10 2.94 -2.99
C MET A 5 10.60 2.67 -3.21
N ASN A 6 11.49 3.49 -2.65
CA ASN A 6 12.94 3.26 -2.70
C ASN A 6 13.33 1.99 -1.92
N ILE A 7 12.68 1.75 -0.78
CA ILE A 7 12.83 0.50 -0.02
C ILE A 7 12.40 -0.69 -0.88
N ALA A 8 11.25 -0.61 -1.55
CA ALA A 8 10.80 -1.66 -2.46
C ALA A 8 11.80 -1.95 -3.58
N ILE A 9 12.31 -0.92 -4.25
CA ILE A 9 13.34 -1.05 -5.31
C ILE A 9 14.61 -1.74 -4.77
N SER A 10 14.97 -1.46 -3.51
CA SER A 10 16.16 -2.02 -2.89
C SER A 10 15.97 -3.48 -2.46
N ILE A 11 14.83 -3.82 -1.87
CA ILE A 11 14.56 -5.14 -1.28
C ILE A 11 14.10 -6.15 -2.34
N TYR A 12 13.30 -5.73 -3.31
CA TYR A 12 12.75 -6.61 -4.35
C TYR A 12 13.80 -7.49 -5.04
N PRO A 13 14.90 -6.96 -5.63
CA PRO A 13 15.89 -7.80 -6.32
C PRO A 13 16.60 -8.76 -5.36
N LEU A 14 16.78 -8.37 -4.09
CA LEU A 14 17.39 -9.24 -3.09
C LEU A 14 16.50 -10.46 -2.81
N LEU A 15 15.19 -10.27 -2.59
CA LEU A 15 14.26 -11.37 -2.37
C LEU A 15 14.06 -12.22 -3.63
N ASP A 16 13.85 -11.58 -4.78
CA ASP A 16 13.64 -12.26 -6.06
C ASP A 16 14.84 -13.11 -6.49
N SER A 17 16.07 -12.69 -6.13
CA SER A 17 17.28 -13.49 -6.37
C SER A 17 17.35 -14.77 -5.53
N LYS A 18 16.66 -14.83 -4.39
CA LYS A 18 16.63 -16.00 -3.51
C LYS A 18 15.47 -16.94 -3.84
N ARG A 19 14.30 -16.38 -4.13
CA ARG A 19 13.13 -17.11 -4.61
C ARG A 19 12.31 -16.15 -5.45
N LYS A 20 11.96 -16.58 -6.67
CA LYS A 20 11.17 -15.75 -7.59
C LYS A 20 9.88 -15.30 -6.95
N LEU A 21 9.66 -13.99 -6.98
CA LEU A 21 8.43 -13.37 -6.52
C LEU A 21 7.35 -13.57 -7.59
N PRO A 22 6.09 -13.83 -7.20
CA PRO A 22 5.01 -14.08 -8.15
C PRO A 22 4.42 -12.79 -8.76
N PHE A 23 4.95 -11.63 -8.38
CA PHE A 23 4.55 -10.31 -8.84
C PHE A 23 5.79 -9.55 -9.33
N SER A 24 5.59 -8.52 -10.15
CA SER A 24 6.65 -7.67 -10.64
C SER A 24 6.98 -6.52 -9.67
N ILE A 25 8.15 -5.90 -9.83
CA ILE A 25 8.46 -4.65 -9.13
C ILE A 25 7.43 -3.55 -9.47
N SER A 26 6.92 -3.52 -10.70
CA SER A 26 5.90 -2.55 -11.10
C SER A 26 4.61 -2.71 -10.31
N ASP A 27 4.19 -3.94 -10.03
CA ASP A 27 3.00 -4.22 -9.21
C ASP A 27 3.20 -3.73 -7.77
N ALA A 28 4.38 -3.96 -7.20
CA ALA A 28 4.75 -3.47 -5.86
C ALA A 28 4.76 -1.94 -5.80
N LEU A 29 5.35 -1.28 -6.79
CA LEU A 29 5.40 0.18 -6.87
C LEU A 29 4.01 0.79 -7.05
N LEU A 30 3.14 0.16 -7.84
CA LEU A 30 1.76 0.61 -8.03
C LEU A 30 0.97 0.55 -6.70
N VAL A 31 1.04 -0.56 -5.98
CA VAL A 31 0.38 -0.70 -4.68
C VAL A 31 0.92 0.32 -3.68
N LEU A 32 2.25 0.47 -3.58
CA LEU A 32 2.88 1.44 -2.68
C LEU A 32 2.62 2.89 -3.09
N TYR A 33 2.33 3.16 -4.36
CA TYR A 33 1.90 4.48 -4.79
C TYR A 33 0.47 4.78 -4.32
N LEU A 34 -0.42 3.80 -4.38
CA LEU A 34 -1.85 3.96 -4.09
C LEU A 34 -2.24 3.74 -2.61
N HIS A 35 -1.43 3.04 -1.80
CA HIS A 35 -1.83 2.58 -0.46
C HIS A 35 -2.26 3.67 0.52
N ASP A 36 -1.74 4.88 0.32
CA ASP A 36 -1.92 6.06 1.18
C ASP A 36 -2.56 7.23 0.40
N LEU A 37 -3.16 6.94 -0.76
CA LEU A 37 -3.72 7.96 -1.66
C LEU A 37 -4.72 8.88 -0.95
N GLU A 38 -5.47 8.36 0.02
CA GLU A 38 -6.47 9.12 0.78
C GLU A 38 -5.86 10.25 1.63
N LYS A 39 -4.57 10.15 1.99
CA LYS A 39 -3.90 11.18 2.81
C LYS A 39 -3.89 12.54 2.14
N ALA A 40 -3.80 12.56 0.80
CA ALA A 40 -3.85 13.80 0.03
C ALA A 40 -5.18 14.55 0.25
N TRP A 41 -6.31 13.83 0.31
CA TRP A 41 -7.61 14.42 0.60
C TRP A 41 -7.78 14.76 2.08
N LYS A 42 -7.42 13.85 2.99
CA LYS A 42 -7.60 14.04 4.44
C LYS A 42 -6.81 15.19 5.04
N TYR A 43 -5.56 15.36 4.61
CA TYR A 43 -4.61 16.24 5.28
C TYR A 43 -4.08 17.36 4.38
N GLY A 44 -4.13 17.17 3.06
CA GLY A 44 -3.64 18.15 2.08
C GLY A 44 -4.72 18.80 1.23
N GLY A 45 -5.96 18.34 1.34
CA GLY A 45 -7.07 18.75 0.48
C GLY A 45 -7.73 20.05 0.92
N THR A 46 -8.51 20.62 0.02
CA THR A 46 -9.50 21.65 0.30
C THR A 46 -10.60 21.13 1.23
N LYS A 47 -11.40 22.04 1.81
CA LYS A 47 -12.54 21.65 2.64
C LYS A 47 -13.53 20.73 1.90
N GLU A 48 -13.81 21.02 0.63
CA GLU A 48 -14.72 20.22 -0.20
C GLU A 48 -14.16 18.81 -0.46
N GLU A 49 -12.84 18.68 -0.65
CA GLU A 49 -12.17 17.38 -0.82
C GLU A 49 -12.18 16.54 0.46
N VAL A 50 -12.02 17.17 1.62
CA VAL A 50 -12.17 16.49 2.91
C VAL A 50 -13.60 16.00 3.09
N GLU A 51 -14.60 16.85 2.84
CA GLU A 51 -16.02 16.49 2.90
C GLU A 51 -16.38 15.39 1.88
N ASP A 52 -15.73 15.36 0.71
CA ASP A 52 -15.90 14.26 -0.25
C ASP A 52 -15.33 12.94 0.28
N PHE A 53 -14.13 12.97 0.88
CA PHE A 53 -13.52 11.80 1.51
C PHE A 53 -14.40 11.23 2.65
N GLU A 54 -15.03 12.08 3.46
CA GLU A 54 -15.87 11.67 4.59
C GLU A 54 -17.15 10.89 4.18
N LYS A 55 -17.53 10.91 2.90
CA LYS A 55 -18.67 10.13 2.37
C LYS A 55 -18.37 8.63 2.28
N TYR A 56 -17.10 8.24 2.33
CA TYR A 56 -16.67 6.85 2.16
C TYR A 56 -16.58 6.13 3.49
N LYS A 57 -16.91 4.83 3.51
CA LYS A 57 -16.94 4.04 4.76
C LYS A 57 -15.55 3.88 5.38
N ASN A 58 -14.52 3.79 4.54
CA ASN A 58 -13.14 3.60 4.95
C ASN A 58 -12.18 4.02 3.83
N ASN A 59 -10.88 4.09 4.17
CA ASN A 59 -9.82 4.48 3.24
C ASN A 59 -9.76 3.55 2.01
N TYR A 60 -9.95 2.24 2.22
CA TYR A 60 -9.87 1.26 1.13
C TYR A 60 -10.91 1.53 0.04
N GLU A 61 -12.17 1.77 0.43
CA GLU A 61 -13.23 2.10 -0.52
C GLU A 61 -12.94 3.40 -1.28
N PHE A 62 -12.44 4.43 -0.59
CA PHE A 62 -12.02 5.68 -1.21
C PHE A 62 -10.89 5.46 -2.23
N ILE A 63 -9.84 4.73 -1.85
CA ILE A 63 -8.69 4.43 -2.71
C ILE A 63 -9.17 3.68 -3.97
N LEU A 64 -10.04 2.68 -3.84
CA LEU A 64 -10.58 1.96 -4.98
C LEU A 64 -11.40 2.86 -5.90
N ASN A 65 -12.20 3.77 -5.33
CA ASN A 65 -12.97 4.73 -6.10
C ASN A 65 -12.05 5.66 -6.91
N LYS A 66 -11.05 6.26 -6.27
CA LYS A 66 -10.09 7.13 -6.95
C LYS A 66 -9.22 6.39 -7.95
N ALA A 67 -8.78 5.17 -7.65
CA ALA A 67 -8.06 4.35 -8.61
C ALA A 67 -8.89 4.13 -9.89
N LYS A 68 -10.19 3.86 -9.74
CA LYS A 68 -11.10 3.73 -10.88
C LYS A 68 -11.31 5.06 -11.61
N GLU A 69 -11.53 6.16 -10.89
CA GLU A 69 -11.71 7.51 -11.45
C GLU A 69 -10.53 7.91 -12.34
N TYR A 70 -9.30 7.61 -11.90
CA TYR A 70 -8.07 7.89 -12.63
C TYR A 70 -7.65 6.79 -13.61
N ASN A 71 -8.51 5.80 -13.89
CA ASN A 71 -8.27 4.72 -14.85
C ASN A 71 -7.08 3.81 -14.53
N PHE A 72 -6.80 3.57 -13.24
CA PHE A 72 -5.85 2.51 -12.85
C PHE A 72 -6.47 1.13 -13.07
N GLU A 73 -5.72 0.25 -13.72
CA GLU A 73 -6.09 -1.15 -13.91
C GLU A 73 -5.59 -2.01 -12.74
N LEU A 74 -6.49 -2.40 -11.85
CA LEU A 74 -6.18 -3.20 -10.66
C LEU A 74 -6.68 -4.63 -10.81
N ASN A 75 -5.77 -5.61 -10.71
CA ASN A 75 -6.11 -7.03 -10.69
C ASN A 75 -6.38 -7.51 -9.25
N SER A 76 -6.74 -8.79 -9.09
CA SER A 76 -7.04 -9.36 -7.76
C SER A 76 -5.87 -9.31 -6.77
N GLU A 77 -4.63 -9.37 -7.24
CA GLU A 77 -3.44 -9.26 -6.40
C GLU A 77 -3.25 -7.82 -5.89
N HIS A 78 -3.46 -6.81 -6.76
CA HIS A 78 -3.44 -5.40 -6.36
C HIS A 78 -4.51 -5.10 -5.32
N LEU A 79 -5.73 -5.61 -5.51
CA LEU A 79 -6.84 -5.42 -4.56
C LEU A 79 -6.54 -6.07 -3.21
N ASN A 80 -6.00 -7.30 -3.21
CA ASN A 80 -5.55 -7.96 -1.98
C ASN A 80 -4.44 -7.16 -1.28
N ALA A 81 -3.49 -6.64 -2.05
CA ALA A 81 -2.39 -5.86 -1.53
C ALA A 81 -2.84 -4.54 -0.92
N LEU A 82 -3.70 -3.77 -1.59
CA LEU A 82 -4.28 -2.55 -1.04
C LEU A 82 -5.13 -2.80 0.21
N LYS A 83 -5.79 -3.96 0.30
CA LYS A 83 -6.56 -4.33 1.48
C LYS A 83 -5.67 -4.60 2.70
N TYR A 84 -4.54 -5.29 2.51
CA TYR A 84 -3.71 -5.81 3.60
C TYR A 84 -2.31 -5.19 3.70
N VAL A 85 -2.04 -4.09 3.00
CA VAL A 85 -0.76 -3.35 3.07
C VAL A 85 -0.46 -2.83 4.49
N HIS A 86 -1.48 -2.59 5.31
CA HIS A 86 -1.31 -2.20 6.72
C HIS A 86 -1.39 -3.38 7.71
N GLY A 87 -1.37 -4.61 7.20
CA GLY A 87 -1.48 -5.85 7.98
C GLY A 87 -2.89 -6.48 7.93
N GLU A 88 -3.00 -7.66 8.52
CA GLU A 88 -4.22 -8.49 8.44
C GLU A 88 -5.26 -8.13 9.51
N GLY A 89 -4.83 -7.60 10.66
CA GLY A 89 -5.72 -7.23 11.76
C GLY A 89 -6.65 -8.39 12.16
N ASP A 90 -7.95 -8.11 12.25
CA ASP A 90 -8.97 -9.08 12.62
C ASP A 90 -9.22 -10.16 11.54
N ASP A 91 -8.76 -9.95 10.30
CA ASP A 91 -8.87 -10.94 9.22
C ASP A 91 -7.80 -12.07 9.33
N TYR A 92 -6.85 -11.96 10.28
CA TYR A 92 -5.81 -12.98 10.50
C TYR A 92 -6.41 -14.36 10.76
N ASP A 93 -5.93 -15.35 10.00
CA ASP A 93 -6.39 -16.73 10.12
C ASP A 93 -5.22 -17.71 9.96
N LYS A 94 -4.88 -18.42 11.03
CA LYS A 94 -3.80 -19.43 11.02
C LYS A 94 -3.98 -20.57 10.00
N LYS A 95 -5.19 -20.76 9.45
CA LYS A 95 -5.51 -21.79 8.46
C LYS A 95 -5.57 -21.26 7.02
N ARG A 96 -5.59 -19.95 6.81
CA ARG A 96 -5.76 -19.33 5.50
C ARG A 96 -4.77 -18.19 5.31
N ASN A 97 -4.04 -18.20 4.21
CA ASN A 97 -3.18 -17.07 3.87
C ASN A 97 -4.04 -15.94 3.28
N VAL A 98 -4.42 -14.96 4.09
CA VAL A 98 -5.28 -13.85 3.65
C VAL A 98 -4.45 -12.71 3.05
N GLN A 99 -3.26 -12.45 3.57
CA GLN A 99 -2.29 -11.54 2.98
C GLN A 99 -1.48 -12.25 1.87
N GLY A 100 -1.81 -11.92 0.62
CA GLY A 100 -1.08 -12.44 -0.54
C GLY A 100 0.38 -11.98 -0.59
N PRO A 101 1.22 -12.59 -1.45
CA PRO A 101 2.65 -12.26 -1.52
C PRO A 101 2.95 -10.78 -1.77
N LEU A 102 2.19 -10.13 -2.67
CA LEU A 102 2.33 -8.70 -2.98
C LEU A 102 1.96 -7.84 -1.77
N ALA A 103 0.88 -8.20 -1.07
CA ALA A 103 0.43 -7.53 0.14
C ALA A 103 1.48 -7.60 1.25
N ALA A 104 2.04 -8.80 1.48
CA ALA A 104 3.08 -9.02 2.47
C ALA A 104 4.35 -8.23 2.15
N PHE A 105 4.77 -8.19 0.89
CA PHE A 105 5.92 -7.40 0.46
C PHE A 105 5.70 -5.90 0.67
N ALA A 106 4.55 -5.37 0.23
CA ALA A 106 4.20 -3.96 0.41
C ALA A 106 4.12 -3.58 1.90
N HIS A 107 3.52 -4.44 2.73
CA HIS A 107 3.45 -4.25 4.18
C HIS A 107 4.83 -4.15 4.82
N ASN A 108 5.77 -5.03 4.43
CA ASN A 108 7.15 -4.94 4.94
C ASN A 108 7.80 -3.62 4.56
N CYS A 109 7.62 -3.15 3.32
CA CYS A 109 8.19 -1.87 2.88
C CYS A 109 7.62 -0.70 3.70
N ASP A 110 6.29 -0.66 3.88
CA ASP A 110 5.61 0.37 4.67
C ASP A 110 6.07 0.38 6.12
N VAL A 111 6.09 -0.79 6.77
CA VAL A 111 6.56 -0.93 8.16
C VAL A 111 8.02 -0.52 8.30
N ILE A 112 8.90 -0.90 7.36
CA ILE A 112 10.31 -0.49 7.38
C ILE A 112 10.43 1.03 7.32
N SER A 113 9.75 1.67 6.35
CA SER A 113 9.74 3.12 6.18
C SER A 113 9.22 3.81 7.45
N ALA A 114 8.12 3.33 8.02
CA ALA A 114 7.45 3.99 9.13
C ALA A 114 8.04 3.68 10.52
N ARG A 115 8.86 2.64 10.68
CA ARG A 115 9.29 2.16 12.02
C ARG A 115 10.80 2.10 12.21
N ILE A 116 11.56 1.66 11.21
CA ILE A 116 13.03 1.53 11.38
C ILE A 116 13.68 2.90 11.54
N TRP A 117 13.29 3.85 10.68
CA TRP A 117 13.82 5.23 10.70
C TRP A 117 12.74 6.25 11.06
N HIS A 118 11.86 5.90 12.00
CA HIS A 118 10.71 6.73 12.39
C HIS A 118 11.07 8.15 12.85
N ASN A 119 12.32 8.38 13.25
CA ASN A 119 12.84 9.64 13.73
C ASN A 119 13.77 10.35 12.72
N PHE A 120 14.07 9.77 11.55
CA PHE A 120 14.98 10.37 10.57
C PHE A 120 14.28 11.32 9.56
N PRO A 121 14.97 12.38 9.09
CA PRO A 121 16.13 12.99 9.72
C PRO A 121 15.69 13.62 11.04
N ASP A 122 16.42 13.32 12.13
CA ASP A 122 16.09 13.90 13.43
C ASP A 122 16.05 15.42 13.31
N LYS A 123 14.96 16.00 13.84
CA LYS A 123 14.69 17.45 13.87
C LYS A 123 15.53 18.15 14.93
#